data_AF-A0A967C5M2-F1
#
_entry.id   AF-A0A967C5M2-F1
#
_cell.length_a   1.000
_cell.length_b   1.000
_cell.length_c   1.000
_cell.angle_alpha   90.00
_cell.angle_beta   90.00
_cell.angle_gamma   90.00
#
_symmetry.space_group_name_H-M   'P 1'
#
loop_
_entity.id
_entity.type
_entity.pdbx_description
1 polymer ?
#
loop_
_entity_poly.entity_id
_entity_poly.type
_entity_poly.pdbx_seq_one_letter_code
_entity_poly.pdbx_strand_id
1 'polypeptide(L)' 'MYNPPAFREDDPEILAAIMRQARLCTLVSQGPEDVPLITHLPLQFSDGVVIGHMARANPHWHGLRRGVA' A
#
# COMPACT_ATOMS: atom_id res chain seq x y z
N MET A 1 -0.85 -6.79 -8.91
CA MET A 1 -0.90 -8.20 -8.51
C MET A 1 -2.08 -8.85 -9.18
N TYR A 2 -1.98 -10.14 -9.53
CA TYR A 2 -3.10 -10.86 -10.15
C TYR A 2 -4.23 -11.09 -9.14
N ASN A 3 -5.47 -10.79 -9.53
CA ASN A 3 -6.68 -11.06 -8.75
C ASN A 3 -7.67 -11.89 -9.61
N PRO A 4 -7.77 -13.21 -9.39
CA PRO A 4 -8.72 -14.08 -10.10
C PRO A 4 -10.16 -13.57 -10.00
N PRO A 5 -11.00 -13.70 -11.06
CA PRO A 5 -12.39 -13.22 -11.03
C PRO A 5 -13.22 -13.79 -9.86
N ALA A 6 -12.97 -15.03 -9.45
CA ALA A 6 -13.67 -15.67 -8.34
C ALA A 6 -13.34 -15.09 -6.95
N PHE A 7 -12.26 -14.30 -6.83
CA PHE A 7 -11.83 -13.66 -5.58
C PHE A 7 -11.92 -12.12 -5.64
N ARG A 8 -12.48 -11.58 -6.72
CA ARG A 8 -12.65 -10.14 -6.86
C ARG A 8 -13.78 -9.67 -5.95
N GLU A 9 -13.46 -8.69 -5.12
CA GLU A 9 -14.42 -7.91 -4.34
C GLU A 9 -14.30 -6.46 -4.79
N ASP A 10 -15.43 -5.83 -5.09
CA ASP A 10 -15.52 -4.46 -5.60
C ASP A 10 -16.40 -3.57 -4.70
N ASP A 11 -17.08 -4.14 -3.68
CA ASP A 11 -17.87 -3.39 -2.70
C ASP A 11 -16.95 -2.56 -1.78
N PRO A 12 -17.02 -1.21 -1.82
CA PRO A 12 -16.17 -0.35 -1.01
C PRO A 12 -16.33 -0.55 0.50
N GLU A 13 -17.52 -0.94 0.98
CA GLU A 13 -17.77 -1.15 2.41
C GLU A 13 -17.08 -2.42 2.91
N ILE A 14 -17.14 -3.51 2.12
CA ILE A 14 -16.45 -4.77 2.41
C ILE A 14 -14.94 -4.55 2.36
N LEU A 15 -14.44 -3.87 1.31
CA LEU A 15 -13.01 -3.55 1.17
C LEU A 15 -12.51 -2.71 2.35
N ALA A 16 -13.25 -1.66 2.74
CA ALA A 16 -12.92 -0.84 3.89
C ALA A 16 -12.90 -1.64 5.20
N ALA A 17 -13.82 -2.59 5.39
CA ALA A 17 -13.83 -3.48 6.55
C ALA A 17 -12.58 -4.37 6.60
N ILE A 18 -12.19 -4.97 5.47
CA ILE A 18 -10.97 -5.77 5.33
C ILE A 18 -9.74 -4.91 5.66
N MET A 19 -9.64 -3.72 5.07
CA MET A 19 -8.49 -2.82 5.27
C MET A 19 -8.34 -2.37 6.73
N ARG A 20 -9.44 -2.16 7.47
CA ARG A 20 -9.40 -1.81 8.91
C ARG A 20 -8.92 -2.96 9.80
N GLN A 21 -9.09 -4.21 9.35
CA GLN A 21 -8.60 -5.40 10.06
C GLN A 21 -7.11 -5.66 9.80
N ALA A 22 -6.59 -5.24 8.66
CA ALA A 22 -5.16 -5.34 8.35
C ALA A 22 -4.34 -4.36 9.22
N ARG A 23 -3.28 -4.86 9.88
CA ARG A 23 -2.38 -4.05 10.72
C ARG A 23 -0.91 -4.09 10.28
N LEU A 24 -0.58 -4.99 9.35
CA LEU A 24 0.72 -5.09 8.71
C LEU A 24 0.48 -5.25 7.21
N CYS A 25 0.89 -4.25 6.44
CA CYS A 25 0.64 -4.17 5.00
C CYS A 25 1.95 -4.28 4.23
N THR A 26 1.86 -4.62 2.95
CA THR A 26 3.01 -4.61 2.03
C THR A 26 2.95 -3.33 1.19
N LEU A 27 3.90 -2.42 1.41
CA LEU A 27 4.07 -1.25 0.55
C LEU A 27 4.97 -1.62 -0.63
N VAL A 28 4.45 -1.41 -1.84
CA VAL A 28 5.21 -1.56 -3.09
C VAL A 28 5.38 -0.18 -3.71
N SER A 29 6.61 0.20 -4.05
CA SER A 29 6.87 1.44 -4.81
C SER A 29 7.90 1.19 -5.90
N GLN A 30 8.00 2.14 -6.84
CA GLN A 30 9.09 2.15 -7.81
C GLN A 30 10.43 2.25 -7.09
N GLY A 31 11.35 1.35 -7.44
CA GLY A 31 12.72 1.34 -6.95
C GLY A 31 13.72 1.70 -8.04
N PRO A 32 15.02 1.65 -7.72
CA PRO A 32 16.08 1.83 -8.70
C PRO A 32 16.04 0.75 -9.80
N GLU A 33 16.50 1.10 -11.00
CA GLU A 33 16.73 0.15 -12.10
C GLU A 33 15.48 -0.71 -12.45
N ASP A 34 14.29 -0.11 -12.35
CA ASP A 34 12.99 -0.75 -12.60
C ASP A 34 12.69 -1.98 -11.71
N VAL A 35 13.43 -2.13 -10.60
CA VAL A 35 13.18 -3.14 -9.58
C VAL A 35 12.23 -2.59 -8.52
N PRO A 36 11.10 -3.27 -8.20
CA PRO A 36 10.18 -2.79 -7.19
C PRO A 36 10.80 -2.85 -5.78
N LEU A 37 10.62 -1.79 -5.00
CA LEU A 37 10.86 -1.81 -3.56
C LEU A 37 9.63 -2.40 -2.88
N ILE A 38 9.84 -3.33 -1.94
CA ILE A 38 8.79 -4.02 -1.22
C ILE A 38 9.16 -4.05 0.26
N THR A 39 8.35 -3.42 1.11
CA THR A 39 8.56 -3.43 2.57
C THR A 39 7.25 -3.69 3.31
N HIS A 40 7.30 -4.47 4.39
CA HIS A 40 6.18 -4.56 5.33
C HIS A 40 6.15 -3.34 6.25
N LEU A 41 5.01 -2.65 6.30
CA LEU A 41 4.81 -1.46 7.14
C LEU A 41 3.48 -1.55 7.90
N PRO A 42 3.44 -1.09 9.16
CA PRO A 42 2.18 -0.81 9.84
C PRO A 42 1.46 0.34 9.14
N LEU A 43 0.30 0.05 8.54
CA LEU A 43 -0.57 1.03 7.90
C LEU A 43 -1.98 0.91 8.50
N GLN A 44 -2.73 2.02 8.50
CA GLN A 44 -4.10 2.10 8.97
C GLN A 44 -4.98 2.73 7.90
N PHE A 45 -6.17 2.18 7.69
CA PHE A 45 -7.22 2.79 6.87
C PHE A 45 -8.21 3.57 7.74
N SER A 46 -8.42 4.86 7.43
CA SER A 46 -9.42 5.73 8.06
C SER A 46 -9.95 6.72 7.03
N ASP A 47 -11.26 6.92 6.99
CA ASP A 47 -11.91 7.98 6.19
C ASP A 47 -11.48 8.02 4.71
N GLY A 48 -11.32 6.84 4.10
CA GLY A 48 -10.90 6.72 2.69
C GLY A 48 -9.39 6.86 2.46
N VAL A 49 -8.59 7.01 3.53
CA VAL A 49 -7.14 7.26 3.45
C VAL A 49 -6.38 6.13 4.13
N VAL A 50 -5.28 5.69 3.50
CA VAL A 50 -4.28 4.81 4.12
C VAL A 50 -3.15 5.67 4.69
N ILE A 51 -2.95 5.60 5.99
CA ILE A 51 -1.98 6.41 6.73
C ILE A 51 -0.97 5.49 7.42
N GLY A 52 0.28 5.89 7.44
CA GLY A 52 1.35 5.21 8.16
C GLY A 52 2.56 6.12 8.33
N HIS A 53 3.63 5.56 8.89
CA HIS A 53 4.90 6.25 9.00
C HIS A 53 6.04 5.33 8.58
N MET A 54 7.16 5.92 8.19
CA MET A 54 8.39 5.21 7.91
C MET A 54 9.57 6.06 8.35
N ALA A 55 10.67 5.43 8.74
CA ALA A 55 11.91 6.14 9.02
C ALA A 55 12.43 6.82 7.74
N ARG A 56 13.12 7.96 7.89
CA ARG A 56 13.75 8.66 6.76
C ARG A 56 14.80 7.81 6.02
N ALA A 57 15.37 6.79 6.66
CA ALA A 57 16.28 5.85 6.01
C ALA A 57 15.56 4.87 5.06
N ASN A 58 14.24 4.74 5.14
CA ASN A 58 13.48 3.85 4.27
C ASN A 58 13.44 4.43 2.84
N PRO A 59 13.91 3.71 1.80
CA PRO A 59 14.04 4.29 0.46
C PRO A 59 12.71 4.63 -0.24
N HIS A 60 11.58 4.12 0.26
CA HIS A 60 10.26 4.37 -0.35
C HIS A 60 9.92 5.86 -0.52
N TRP A 61 10.30 6.74 0.42
CA TRP A 61 9.92 8.17 0.35
C TRP A 61 10.53 8.89 -0.86
N HIS A 62 11.68 8.45 -1.38
CA HIS A 62 12.27 9.04 -2.59
C HIS A 62 11.44 8.76 -3.84
N GLY A 63 10.86 7.57 -3.93
CA GLY A 63 9.94 7.19 -5.00
C GLY A 63 8.61 7.90 -4.87
N LEU A 64 8.00 7.84 -3.68
CA LEU A 64 6.66 8.40 -3.42
C LEU A 64 6.59 9.92 -3.52
N ARG A 65 7.65 10.65 -3.12
CA ARG A 65 7.68 12.13 -3.19
C ARG A 65 7.56 12.67 -4.62
N ARG A 66 7.97 11.88 -5.63
CA ARG A 66 7.96 12.34 -7.03
C ARG A 66 6.54 12.35 -7.63
N GLY A 67 5.57 11.68 -7.00
CA GLY A 67 4.25 11.47 -7.58
C GLY A 67 4.31 10.60 -8.83
N VAL A 68 3.26 9.85 -9.11
CA VAL A 68 3.01 9.34 -10.46
C VAL A 68 2.03 10.34 -11.06
N ALA A 69 2.43 11.00 -12.15
CA ALA A 69 1.50 11.80 -12.97
C ALA A 69 0.52 10.87 -13.70
#